data_AF-A0A937XXM3-F1
#
_entry.id   AF-A0A937XXM3-F1
#
_cell.length_a   1.000
_cell.length_b   1.000
_cell.length_c   1.000
_cell.angle_alpha   90.00
_cell.angle_beta   90.00
_cell.angle_gamma   90.00
#
_symmetry.space_group_name_H-M   'P 1'
#
loop_
_entity.id
_entity.type
_entity.pdbx_description
1 polymer ?
#
loop_
_entity_poly.entity_id
_entity_poly.type
_entity_poly.pdbx_seq_one_letter_code
_entity_poly.pdbx_strand_id
1 'polypeptide(L)'
;MMPKSRLLIALIALACLAAGLVAMLAALDVIPSPGFDFRVSRWVVFVAGSLFVVIGMWLLIHAIAHDVAAYELGSAVGLSVMLVLAAIANWVAFGPGVRQGCTGDLWSLGFASTRAVADLECRIVFGYGAAFIDLFLLRAFAGWLGHHEFRDSSSVRALEKVSEWGISLLLLPLVAIAFLLHVIHEAGATAWNRLRGKK
;
A
#
# COMPACT_ATOMS: atom_id res chain seq x y z
N MET A 1 7.35 -34.57 -0.72
CA MET A 1 7.90 -33.43 0.06
C MET A 1 7.52 -32.14 -0.64
N MET A 2 6.85 -31.20 0.04
CA MET A 2 6.58 -29.89 -0.55
C MET A 2 7.91 -29.11 -0.69
N PRO A 3 8.14 -28.40 -1.80
CA PRO A 3 9.27 -27.48 -1.92
C PRO A 3 9.21 -26.43 -0.81
N LYS A 4 10.37 -26.04 -0.25
CA LYS A 4 10.46 -25.05 0.84
C LYS A 4 9.75 -23.73 0.50
N SER A 5 9.77 -23.32 -0.76
CA SER A 5 9.04 -22.14 -1.26
C SER A 5 7.52 -22.26 -1.14
N ARG A 6 6.95 -23.45 -1.35
CA ARG A 6 5.50 -23.68 -1.23
C ARG A 6 5.03 -23.67 0.21
N LEU A 7 5.83 -24.24 1.11
CA LEU A 7 5.55 -24.16 2.54
C LEU A 7 5.53 -22.70 3.01
N LEU A 8 6.49 -21.89 2.57
CA LEU A 8 6.53 -20.48 2.90
C LEU A 8 5.29 -19.73 2.37
N ILE A 9 4.89 -19.96 1.11
CA ILE A 9 3.69 -19.34 0.52
C ILE A 9 2.44 -19.75 1.30
N ALA A 10 2.29 -21.04 1.65
CA ALA A 10 1.16 -21.52 2.42
C ALA A 10 1.09 -20.89 3.82
N LEU A 11 2.25 -20.70 4.48
CA LEU A 11 2.30 -20.02 5.79
C LEU A 11 1.91 -18.55 5.68
N ILE A 12 2.38 -17.85 4.64
CA ILE A 12 1.98 -16.46 4.36
C ILE A 12 0.47 -16.40 4.08
N ALA A 13 -0.05 -17.35 3.30
CA ALA A 13 -1.47 -17.45 2.99
C ALA A 13 -2.33 -17.61 4.25
N LEU A 14 -1.94 -18.51 5.16
CA LEU A 14 -2.61 -18.72 6.43
C LEU A 14 -2.53 -17.48 7.33
N ALA A 15 -1.38 -16.80 7.37
CA ALA A 15 -1.23 -15.56 8.11
C ALA A 15 -2.15 -14.44 7.56
N CYS A 16 -2.24 -14.30 6.23
CA CYS A 16 -3.15 -13.35 5.58
C CYS A 16 -4.62 -13.69 5.87
N LEU A 17 -5.01 -14.97 5.77
CA LEU A 17 -6.35 -15.43 6.10
C LEU A 17 -6.72 -15.10 7.55
N ALA A 18 -5.84 -15.44 8.48
CA ALA A 18 -6.06 -15.20 9.90
C ALA A 18 -6.17 -13.70 10.21
N ALA A 19 -5.25 -12.89 9.68
CA ALA A 19 -5.28 -11.44 9.86
C ALA A 19 -6.55 -10.81 9.29
N GLY A 20 -6.96 -11.23 8.09
CA GLY A 20 -8.18 -10.75 7.43
C GLY A 20 -9.45 -11.14 8.20
N LEU A 21 -9.55 -12.39 8.65
CA LEU A 21 -10.66 -12.86 9.48
C LEU A 21 -10.75 -12.10 10.80
N VAL A 22 -9.63 -11.89 11.48
CA VAL A 22 -9.60 -11.11 12.73
C VAL A 22 -10.08 -9.69 12.48
N ALA A 23 -9.64 -9.03 11.40
CA ALA A 23 -10.10 -7.69 11.05
C ALA A 23 -11.62 -7.64 10.73
N MET A 24 -12.14 -8.63 9.99
CA MET A 24 -13.58 -8.74 9.70
C MET A 24 -14.40 -8.96 10.97
N LEU A 25 -13.97 -9.88 11.84
CA LEU A 25 -14.65 -10.18 13.10
C LEU A 25 -14.62 -8.99 14.07
N ALA A 26 -13.52 -8.24 14.10
CA ALA A 26 -13.40 -7.00 14.87
C ALA A 26 -14.35 -5.92 14.31
N ALA A 27 -14.48 -5.80 12.99
CA ALA A 27 -15.40 -4.83 12.37
C ALA A 27 -16.88 -5.14 12.66
N LEU A 28 -17.21 -6.41 12.92
CA LEU A 28 -18.56 -6.88 13.26
C LEU A 28 -18.83 -6.92 14.78
N ASP A 29 -17.92 -6.40 15.61
CA ASP A 29 -17.98 -6.49 17.09
C ASP A 29 -18.07 -7.92 17.65
N VAL A 30 -17.70 -8.94 16.87
CA VAL A 30 -17.71 -10.34 17.34
C VAL A 30 -16.56 -10.58 18.32
N ILE A 31 -15.40 -9.98 18.04
CA ILE A 31 -14.26 -9.98 18.95
C ILE A 31 -14.31 -8.68 19.76
N PRO A 32 -14.44 -8.73 21.10
CA PRO A 32 -14.41 -7.53 21.91
C PRO A 32 -13.04 -6.87 21.75
N SER A 33 -13.04 -5.64 21.26
CA SER A 33 -11.85 -4.80 21.14
C SER A 33 -11.89 -3.68 22.18
N PRO A 34 -11.83 -3.99 23.49
CA PRO A 34 -11.84 -2.96 24.52
C PRO A 34 -10.62 -2.06 24.33
N GLY A 35 -10.86 -0.80 23.99
CA GLY A 35 -9.80 0.20 23.77
C GLY A 35 -9.37 0.41 22.32
N PHE A 36 -9.94 -0.30 21.34
CA PHE A 36 -9.84 0.15 19.94
C PHE A 36 -10.87 1.25 19.69
N ASP A 37 -10.47 2.50 19.93
CA ASP A 37 -11.11 3.63 19.28
C ASP A 37 -10.85 3.48 17.79
N PHE A 38 -11.75 2.78 17.08
CA PHE A 38 -11.70 2.70 15.63
C PHE A 38 -11.88 4.12 15.09
N ARG A 39 -10.74 4.79 14.83
CA ARG A 39 -10.68 6.10 14.14
C ARG A 39 -11.12 6.00 12.67
N VAL A 40 -11.43 4.79 12.21
CA VAL A 40 -11.81 4.46 10.85
C VAL A 40 -13.19 3.81 10.88
N SER A 41 -14.05 4.13 9.91
CA SER A 41 -15.37 3.52 9.78
C SER A 41 -15.28 2.00 9.62
N ARG A 42 -16.10 1.26 10.38
CA ARG A 42 -16.07 -0.21 10.46
C ARG A 42 -16.17 -0.93 9.12
N TRP A 43 -16.96 -0.40 8.18
CA TRP A 43 -17.07 -0.99 6.85
C TRP A 43 -15.73 -1.00 6.09
N VAL A 44 -14.86 0.00 6.29
CA VAL A 44 -13.52 0.03 5.68
C VAL A 44 -12.66 -1.09 6.25
N VAL A 45 -12.71 -1.29 7.58
CA VAL A 45 -11.99 -2.37 8.27
C VAL A 45 -12.48 -3.73 7.78
N PHE A 46 -13.79 -3.89 7.61
CA PHE A 46 -14.40 -5.10 7.06
C PHE A 46 -13.94 -5.39 5.63
N VAL A 47 -13.99 -4.39 4.74
CA VAL A 47 -13.56 -4.54 3.34
C VAL A 47 -12.06 -4.85 3.28
N ALA A 48 -11.23 -4.14 4.04
CA ALA A 48 -9.80 -4.41 4.14
C ALA A 48 -9.53 -5.85 4.61
N GLY A 49 -10.22 -6.30 5.66
CA GLY A 49 -10.13 -7.68 6.14
C GLY A 49 -10.54 -8.70 5.08
N SER A 50 -11.62 -8.42 4.33
CA SER A 50 -12.07 -9.30 3.24
C SER A 50 -11.03 -9.43 2.12
N LEU A 51 -10.28 -8.37 1.80
CA LEU A 51 -9.18 -8.44 0.83
C LEU A 51 -8.07 -9.38 1.29
N PHE A 52 -7.67 -9.28 2.55
CA PHE A 52 -6.67 -10.20 3.13
C PHE A 52 -7.14 -11.66 3.09
N VAL A 53 -8.44 -11.90 3.34
CA VAL A 53 -9.02 -13.24 3.22
C VAL A 53 -8.97 -13.73 1.78
N VAL A 54 -9.37 -12.91 0.80
CA VAL A 54 -9.36 -13.26 -0.63
C VAL A 54 -7.93 -13.57 -1.11
N ILE A 55 -6.96 -12.71 -0.76
CA ILE A 55 -5.54 -12.91 -1.10
C ILE A 55 -5.02 -14.19 -0.45
N GLY A 56 -5.31 -14.40 0.83
CA GLY A 56 -4.88 -15.59 1.55
C GLY A 56 -5.48 -16.88 0.98
N MET A 57 -6.77 -16.90 0.63
CA MET A 57 -7.39 -18.03 -0.06
C MET A 57 -6.71 -18.29 -1.41
N TRP A 58 -6.44 -17.24 -2.18
CA TRP A 58 -5.79 -17.38 -3.47
C TRP A 58 -4.36 -17.93 -3.37
N LEU A 59 -3.54 -17.38 -2.47
CA LEU A 59 -2.19 -17.88 -2.21
C LEU A 59 -2.21 -19.34 -1.74
N LEU A 60 -3.20 -19.72 -0.93
CA LEU A 60 -3.36 -21.09 -0.46
C LEU A 60 -3.71 -22.03 -1.62
N ILE A 61 -4.65 -21.64 -2.48
CA ILE A 61 -5.00 -22.39 -3.70
C ILE A 61 -3.76 -22.55 -4.59
N HIS A 62 -2.98 -21.48 -4.79
CA HIS A 62 -1.77 -21.53 -5.61
C HIS A 62 -0.65 -22.40 -5.00
N ALA A 63 -0.55 -22.47 -3.67
CA ALA A 63 0.40 -23.35 -3.00
C ALA A 63 0.04 -24.83 -3.18
N ILE A 64 -1.26 -25.14 -3.28
CA ILE A 64 -1.80 -26.50 -3.34
C ILE A 64 -1.97 -27.00 -4.79
N ALA A 65 -2.51 -26.18 -5.68
CA ALA A 65 -2.85 -26.52 -7.06
C ALA A 65 -1.81 -25.97 -8.06
N HIS A 66 -1.25 -26.85 -8.90
CA HIS A 66 -0.29 -26.53 -9.97
C HIS A 66 -1.00 -26.55 -11.32
N ASP A 67 -1.85 -25.56 -11.57
CA ASP A 67 -2.58 -25.45 -12.83
C ASP A 67 -2.38 -24.07 -13.47
N VAL A 68 -2.23 -24.05 -14.79
CA VAL A 68 -2.19 -22.82 -15.60
C VAL A 68 -3.49 -22.03 -15.42
N ALA A 69 -4.63 -22.72 -15.24
CA ALA A 69 -5.89 -22.09 -14.89
C ALA A 69 -5.81 -21.32 -13.55
N ALA A 70 -4.99 -21.76 -12.60
CA ALA A 70 -4.77 -21.06 -11.33
C ALA A 70 -3.94 -19.77 -11.49
N TYR A 71 -3.13 -19.67 -12.55
CA TYR A 71 -2.38 -18.46 -12.89
C TYR A 71 -3.30 -17.38 -13.45
N GLU A 72 -4.15 -17.70 -14.42
CA GLU A 72 -5.12 -16.74 -14.99
C GLU A 72 -6.12 -16.26 -13.93
N LEU A 73 -6.70 -17.19 -13.16
CA LEU A 73 -7.56 -16.84 -12.03
C LEU A 73 -6.85 -15.95 -11.03
N GLY A 74 -5.55 -16.17 -10.82
CA GLY A 74 -4.74 -15.36 -9.93
C GLY A 74 -4.47 -13.95 -10.41
N SER A 75 -4.25 -13.77 -11.70
CA SER A 75 -4.13 -12.43 -12.28
C SER A 75 -5.43 -11.63 -12.13
N ALA A 76 -6.59 -12.27 -12.31
CA ALA A 76 -7.90 -11.65 -12.12
C ALA A 76 -8.18 -11.32 -10.65
N VAL A 77 -7.84 -12.21 -9.72
CA VAL A 77 -7.95 -11.95 -8.27
C VAL A 77 -7.00 -10.83 -7.83
N GLY A 78 -5.76 -10.82 -8.32
CA GLY A 78 -4.81 -9.75 -8.02
C GLY A 78 -5.31 -8.39 -8.51
N LEU A 79 -5.87 -8.34 -9.72
CA LEU A 79 -6.48 -7.13 -10.26
C LEU A 79 -7.71 -6.67 -9.48
N SER A 80 -8.61 -7.58 -9.10
CA SER A 80 -9.80 -7.21 -8.34
C SER A 80 -9.43 -6.65 -6.97
N VAL A 81 -8.43 -7.24 -6.31
CA VAL A 81 -7.87 -6.74 -5.04
C VAL A 81 -7.28 -5.33 -5.23
N MET A 82 -6.46 -5.12 -6.26
CA MET A 82 -5.90 -3.79 -6.56
C MET A 82 -6.99 -2.76 -6.87
N LEU A 83 -8.06 -3.16 -7.55
CA LEU A 83 -9.19 -2.29 -7.88
C LEU A 83 -9.97 -1.87 -6.63
N VAL A 84 -10.24 -2.79 -5.71
CA VAL A 84 -10.87 -2.46 -4.42
C VAL A 84 -9.94 -1.59 -3.57
N LEU A 85 -8.65 -1.88 -3.55
CA LEU A 85 -7.67 -1.08 -2.82
C LEU A 85 -7.60 0.36 -3.37
N ALA A 86 -7.57 0.51 -4.69
CA ALA A 86 -7.65 1.80 -5.38
C ALA A 86 -8.94 2.54 -5.03
N ALA A 87 -10.08 1.86 -5.03
CA ALA A 87 -11.37 2.45 -4.65
C ALA A 87 -11.37 2.95 -3.20
N ILE A 88 -10.83 2.17 -2.25
CA ILE A 88 -10.69 2.58 -0.85
C ILE A 88 -9.74 3.77 -0.73
N ALA A 89 -8.58 3.73 -1.39
CA ALA A 89 -7.60 4.79 -1.34
C ALA A 89 -8.17 6.11 -1.88
N ASN A 90 -8.87 6.06 -3.01
CA ASN A 90 -9.58 7.20 -3.58
C ASN A 90 -10.72 7.69 -2.67
N TRP A 91 -11.46 6.80 -2.01
CA TRP A 91 -12.46 7.19 -1.03
C TRP A 91 -11.84 7.88 0.19
N VAL A 92 -10.72 7.38 0.70
CA VAL A 92 -10.00 7.99 1.82
C VAL A 92 -9.51 9.39 1.45
N ALA A 93 -8.89 9.54 0.26
CA ALA A 93 -8.33 10.79 -0.23
C ALA A 93 -9.41 11.83 -0.62
N PHE A 94 -10.37 11.43 -1.45
CA PHE A 94 -11.30 12.33 -2.14
C PHE A 94 -12.77 12.13 -1.73
N GLY A 95 -13.08 11.10 -0.95
CA GLY A 95 -14.44 10.84 -0.51
C GLY A 95 -14.98 11.92 0.46
N PRO A 96 -16.31 11.91 0.68
CA PRO A 96 -16.98 12.85 1.56
C PRO A 96 -16.58 12.67 3.03
N GLY A 97 -16.76 13.74 3.81
CA GLY A 97 -16.47 13.80 5.25
C GLY A 97 -15.10 14.42 5.59
N VAL A 98 -15.00 14.97 6.79
CA VAL A 98 -13.77 15.55 7.34
C VAL A 98 -12.79 14.46 7.77
N ARG A 99 -11.50 14.64 7.50
CA ARG A 99 -10.42 13.74 7.91
C ARG A 99 -9.85 14.22 9.23
N GLN A 100 -10.61 13.94 10.29
CA GLN A 100 -10.21 14.25 11.66
C GLN A 100 -9.19 13.21 12.15
N GLY A 101 -8.07 13.67 12.70
CA GLY A 101 -7.10 12.78 13.35
C GLY A 101 -5.84 12.46 12.54
N CYS A 102 -5.53 13.18 11.46
CA CYS A 102 -4.16 13.18 10.95
C CYS A 102 -3.27 13.92 11.95
N THR A 103 -2.35 13.17 12.55
CA THR A 103 -1.27 13.71 13.35
C THR A 103 -0.02 13.71 12.49
N GLY A 104 0.52 14.90 12.28
CA GLY A 104 1.79 15.09 11.57
C GLY A 104 2.90 14.96 12.59
N ASP A 105 3.69 13.91 12.43
CA ASP A 105 4.80 13.58 13.32
C ASP A 105 6.10 13.90 12.59
N LEU A 106 6.65 15.09 12.85
CA LEU A 106 7.94 15.56 12.33
C LEU A 106 9.12 14.90 13.07
N TRP A 107 9.12 13.58 13.18
CA TRP A 107 10.18 12.84 13.86
C TRP A 107 11.53 12.91 13.13
N SER A 108 11.56 13.23 11.83
CA SER A 108 12.79 13.23 11.03
C SER A 108 13.78 14.36 11.33
N LEU A 109 13.40 15.36 12.15
CA LEU A 109 14.25 16.51 12.48
C LEU A 109 14.52 16.69 13.99
N GLY A 110 14.18 15.71 14.83
CA GLY A 110 14.46 15.76 16.27
C GLY A 110 13.59 16.75 17.07
N PHE A 111 12.62 17.40 16.44
CA PHE A 111 11.62 18.23 17.10
C PHE A 111 10.34 17.43 17.28
N ALA A 112 10.17 16.82 18.46
CA ALA A 112 8.94 16.12 18.83
C ALA A 112 7.82 17.14 19.06
N SER A 113 7.15 17.57 17.98
CA SER A 113 5.88 18.29 18.06
C SER A 113 4.85 17.56 17.21
N THR A 114 3.91 16.89 17.87
CA THR A 114 2.67 16.41 17.28
C THR A 114 1.79 17.62 16.98
N ARG A 115 1.63 17.98 15.70
CA ARG A 115 0.70 19.05 15.30
C ARG A 115 -0.56 18.43 14.72
N ALA A 116 -1.72 18.99 15.09
CA ALA A 116 -2.96 18.75 14.37
C ALA A 116 -2.80 19.28 12.94
N VAL A 117 -2.88 18.39 11.97
CA VAL A 117 -2.70 18.68 10.54
C VAL A 117 -4.02 19.17 9.97
N ALA A 118 -3.98 20.16 9.08
CA ALA A 118 -5.19 20.64 8.41
C ALA A 118 -5.78 19.56 7.50
N ASP A 119 -7.10 19.52 7.34
CA ASP A 119 -7.80 18.54 6.49
C ASP A 119 -7.22 18.49 5.07
N LEU A 120 -6.83 19.65 4.52
CA LEU A 120 -6.22 19.77 3.21
C LEU A 120 -4.88 19.01 3.11
N GLU A 121 -4.02 19.13 4.12
CA GLU A 121 -2.72 18.46 4.16
C GLU A 121 -2.90 16.93 4.21
N CYS A 122 -3.88 16.43 4.98
CA CYS A 122 -4.24 15.01 4.97
C CYS A 122 -4.62 14.52 3.57
N ARG A 123 -5.49 15.27 2.89
CA ARG A 123 -5.99 14.91 1.57
C ARG A 123 -4.88 14.89 0.52
N ILE A 124 -3.92 15.81 0.62
CA ILE A 124 -2.76 15.81 -0.28
C ILE A 124 -1.93 14.54 -0.07
N VAL A 125 -1.62 14.16 1.18
CA VAL A 125 -0.82 12.97 1.48
C VAL A 125 -1.55 11.68 1.08
N PHE A 126 -2.83 11.53 1.45
CA PHE A 126 -3.62 10.37 1.05
C PHE A 126 -3.88 10.34 -0.46
N GLY A 127 -4.09 11.50 -1.09
CA GLY A 127 -4.26 11.63 -2.53
C GLY A 127 -3.02 11.21 -3.30
N TYR A 128 -1.84 11.55 -2.80
CA TYR A 128 -0.57 11.07 -3.33
C TYR A 128 -0.46 9.53 -3.22
N GLY A 129 -0.84 8.96 -2.08
CA GLY A 129 -0.89 7.49 -1.90
C GLY A 129 -1.91 6.81 -2.83
N ALA A 130 -3.10 7.39 -3.01
CA ALA A 130 -4.12 6.92 -3.93
C ALA A 130 -3.62 6.94 -5.38
N ALA A 131 -3.03 8.06 -5.82
CA ALA A 131 -2.44 8.18 -7.14
C ALA A 131 -1.35 7.13 -7.39
N PHE A 132 -0.55 6.81 -6.38
CA PHE A 132 0.45 5.74 -6.47
C PHE A 132 -0.22 4.38 -6.71
N ILE A 133 -1.22 4.01 -5.90
CA ILE A 133 -1.97 2.76 -6.04
C ILE A 133 -2.66 2.69 -7.42
N ASP A 134 -3.24 3.79 -7.90
CA ASP A 134 -3.91 3.86 -9.20
C ASP A 134 -2.95 3.62 -10.36
N LEU A 135 -1.72 4.13 -10.29
CA LEU A 135 -0.70 3.87 -11.32
C LEU A 135 -0.22 2.42 -11.30
N PHE A 136 -0.10 1.81 -10.12
CA PHE A 136 0.18 0.38 -10.01
C PHE A 136 -0.96 -0.48 -10.57
N LEU A 137 -2.21 -0.11 -10.28
CA LEU A 137 -3.39 -0.74 -10.86
C LEU A 137 -3.38 -0.59 -12.38
N LEU A 138 -3.08 0.60 -12.91
CA LEU A 138 -3.00 0.85 -14.34
C LEU A 138 -1.93 -0.02 -15.02
N ARG A 139 -0.76 -0.14 -14.39
CA ARG A 139 0.33 -1.00 -14.86
C ARG A 139 -0.05 -2.47 -14.82
N ALA A 140 -0.64 -2.94 -13.72
CA ALA A 140 -1.09 -4.32 -13.58
C ALA A 140 -2.16 -4.65 -14.62
N PHE A 141 -3.09 -3.71 -14.85
CA PHE A 141 -4.16 -3.85 -15.84
C PHE A 141 -3.61 -3.88 -17.26
N ALA A 142 -2.64 -3.01 -17.59
CA ALA A 142 -1.98 -3.04 -18.90
C ALA A 142 -1.22 -4.37 -19.13
N GLY A 143 -0.50 -4.87 -18.12
CA GLY A 143 0.16 -6.17 -18.19
C GLY A 143 -0.83 -7.32 -18.39
N TRP A 144 -1.94 -7.31 -17.68
CA TRP A 144 -3.02 -8.29 -17.84
C TRP A 144 -3.64 -8.25 -19.25
N LEU A 145 -3.94 -7.08 -19.79
CA LEU A 145 -4.41 -6.92 -21.17
C LEU A 145 -3.39 -7.43 -22.19
N GLY A 146 -2.10 -7.24 -21.93
CA GLY A 146 -1.02 -7.75 -22.76
C GLY A 146 -0.94 -9.28 -22.83
N HIS A 147 -1.47 -9.99 -21.82
CA HIS A 147 -1.57 -11.45 -21.83
C HIS A 147 -2.77 -11.97 -22.64
N HIS A 148 -3.87 -11.21 -22.73
CA HIS A 148 -5.11 -11.60 -23.43
C HIS A 148 -5.20 -11.04 -24.86
N GLU A 149 -4.16 -11.25 -25.67
CA GLU A 149 -4.07 -10.88 -27.11
C GLU A 149 -3.98 -9.38 -27.45
N PHE A 150 -4.17 -8.45 -26.51
CA PHE A 150 -4.08 -7.01 -26.79
C PHE A 150 -2.66 -6.42 -26.77
N ARG A 151 -1.63 -7.27 -26.76
CA ARG A 151 -0.22 -6.89 -26.56
C ARG A 151 0.29 -5.83 -27.54
N ASP A 152 -0.10 -5.94 -28.82
CA ASP A 152 0.37 -5.02 -29.87
C ASP A 152 -0.47 -3.74 -29.99
N SER A 153 -1.49 -3.59 -29.15
CA SER A 153 -2.29 -2.37 -29.12
C SER A 153 -1.42 -1.18 -28.71
N SER A 154 -1.47 -0.12 -29.50
CA SER A 154 -0.88 1.18 -29.15
C SER A 154 -1.40 1.69 -27.80
N SER A 155 -2.63 1.32 -27.42
CA SER A 155 -3.25 1.71 -26.15
C SER A 155 -2.59 1.05 -24.95
N VAL A 156 -2.27 -0.25 -25.01
CA VAL A 156 -1.60 -0.96 -23.91
C VAL A 156 -0.20 -0.38 -23.66
N ARG A 157 0.56 -0.14 -24.74
CA ARG A 157 1.88 0.52 -24.64
C ARG A 157 1.79 1.95 -24.08
N ALA A 158 0.73 2.68 -24.43
CA ALA A 158 0.49 4.01 -23.87
C ALA A 158 0.19 3.94 -22.37
N LEU A 159 -0.65 2.99 -21.92
CA LEU A 159 -0.96 2.77 -20.51
C LEU A 159 0.29 2.38 -19.70
N GLU A 160 1.11 1.46 -20.22
CA GLU A 160 2.37 1.07 -19.58
C GLU A 160 3.29 2.28 -19.41
N LYS A 161 3.49 3.07 -20.47
CA LYS A 161 4.29 4.29 -20.41
C LYS A 161 3.72 5.30 -19.41
N VAL A 162 2.42 5.62 -19.49
CA VAL A 162 1.78 6.56 -18.56
C VAL A 162 1.98 6.10 -17.11
N SER A 163 1.81 4.80 -16.82
CA SER A 163 2.04 4.27 -15.49
C SER A 163 3.49 4.41 -15.04
N GLU A 164 4.46 4.13 -15.92
CA GLU A 164 5.89 4.20 -15.62
C GLU A 164 6.34 5.65 -15.36
N TRP A 165 6.00 6.56 -16.27
CA TRP A 165 6.29 7.99 -16.13
C TRP A 165 5.61 8.57 -14.89
N GLY A 166 4.35 8.18 -14.63
CA GLY A 166 3.63 8.60 -13.44
C GLY A 166 4.31 8.13 -12.15
N ILE A 167 4.72 6.86 -12.08
CA ILE A 167 5.42 6.32 -10.90
C ILE A 167 6.75 7.04 -10.70
N SER A 168 7.53 7.25 -11.76
CA SER A 168 8.79 8.00 -11.68
C SER A 168 8.58 9.43 -11.20
N LEU A 169 7.56 10.12 -11.73
CA LEU A 169 7.23 11.49 -11.34
C LEU A 169 6.79 11.57 -9.87
N LEU A 170 5.99 10.60 -9.39
CA LEU A 170 5.61 10.53 -7.99
C LEU A 170 6.85 10.26 -7.13
N LEU A 171 7.72 9.32 -7.47
CA LEU A 171 8.89 9.00 -6.65
C LEU A 171 9.92 10.14 -6.55
N LEU A 172 9.96 11.05 -7.53
CA LEU A 172 10.93 12.14 -7.59
C LEU A 172 10.99 13.02 -6.32
N PRO A 173 9.88 13.58 -5.79
CA PRO A 173 9.91 14.31 -4.52
C PRO A 173 10.38 13.46 -3.32
N LEU A 174 10.04 12.16 -3.26
CA LEU A 174 10.50 11.29 -2.17
C LEU A 174 12.01 11.07 -2.23
N VAL A 175 12.55 10.85 -3.42
CA VAL A 175 14.00 10.73 -3.65
C VAL A 175 14.70 12.04 -3.31
N ALA A 176 14.14 13.19 -3.72
CA ALA A 176 14.69 14.50 -3.39
C ALA A 176 14.72 14.78 -1.88
N ILE A 177 13.65 14.43 -1.15
CA ILE A 177 13.60 14.55 0.31
C ILE A 177 14.63 13.64 0.96
N ALA A 178 14.71 12.37 0.55
CA ALA A 178 15.69 11.42 1.09
C ALA A 178 17.13 11.90 0.87
N PHE A 179 17.42 12.44 -0.32
CA PHE A 179 18.71 13.03 -0.63
C PHE A 179 19.02 14.26 0.25
N LEU A 180 18.07 15.17 0.42
CA LEU A 180 18.23 16.34 1.30
C LEU A 180 18.49 15.94 2.75
N LEU A 181 17.74 14.97 3.28
CA LEU A 181 17.93 14.45 4.64
C LEU A 181 19.33 13.84 4.81
N HIS A 182 19.80 13.09 3.80
CA HIS A 182 21.16 12.55 3.81
C HIS A 182 22.23 13.66 3.84
N VAL A 183 22.08 14.70 3.01
CA VAL A 183 23.01 15.85 3.00
C VAL A 183 23.03 16.58 4.34
N ILE A 184 21.87 16.81 4.95
CA ILE A 184 21.77 17.47 6.27
C ILE A 184 22.45 16.62 7.35
N HIS A 185 22.25 15.31 7.33
CA HIS A 185 22.86 14.38 8.28
C HIS A 185 24.40 14.41 8.20
N GLU A 186 24.96 14.33 7.00
CA GLU A 186 26.42 14.39 6.78
C GLU A 186 27.03 15.73 7.20
N ALA A 187 26.34 16.84 6.89
CA ALA A 187 26.76 18.18 7.32
C ALA A 187 26.75 18.31 8.85
N GLY A 188 25.70 17.80 9.51
CA GLY A 188 25.58 17.77 10.97
C GLY A 188 26.68 16.94 11.64
N ALA A 189 26.95 15.74 11.11
CA ALA A 189 28.02 14.86 11.60
C ALA A 189 29.40 15.54 11.50
N THR A 190 29.66 16.20 10.37
CA THR A 190 30.91 16.93 10.14
C THR A 190 31.06 18.12 11.11
N ALA A 191 29.99 18.89 11.33
CA ALA A 191 29.99 20.01 12.26
C ALA A 191 30.21 19.56 13.71
N TRP A 192 29.55 18.48 14.12
CA TRP A 192 29.70 17.89 15.47
C TRP A 192 31.13 17.43 15.74
N ASN A 193 31.76 16.74 14.80
CA ASN A 193 33.14 16.27 14.93
C ASN A 193 34.14 17.45 15.07
N ARG A 194 33.91 18.55 14.35
CA ARG A 194 34.73 19.78 14.48
C ARG A 194 34.59 20.43 15.86
N LEU A 195 33.41 20.36 16.48
CA LEU A 195 33.19 20.89 17.83
C LEU A 195 33.85 20.02 18.90
N ARG A 196 33.89 18.69 18.74
CA ARG A 196 34.57 17.78 19.68
C ARG A 196 36.10 17.83 19.59
N GLY A 197 36.68 17.96 18.39
CA GLY A 197 38.14 18.00 18.20
C GLY A 197 38.83 19.30 18.64
N LYS A 198 38.08 20.28 19.16
CA LYS A 198 38.59 21.54 19.71
C LYS A 198 38.69 21.55 21.26
N LYS A 199 38.44 20.40 21.92
CA LYS A 199 38.69 20.20 23.35
C LYS A 199 40.00 19.44 23.54
#